data_AF-A0A2S7TXL9-F1
#
_entry.id   AF-A0A2S7TXL9-F1
#
_cell.length_a   1.000
_cell.length_b   1.000
_cell.length_c   1.000
_cell.angle_alpha   90.00
_cell.angle_beta   90.00
_cell.angle_gamma   90.00
#
_symmetry.space_group_name_H-M   'P 1'
#
loop_
_entity.id
_entity.type
_entity.pdbx_description
1 polymer ?
#
loop_
_entity_poly.entity_id
_entity_poly.type
_entity_poly.pdbx_seq_one_letter_code
_entity_poly.pdbx_strand_id
1 'polypeptide(L)'
;MSGKPVDSKFDYSVERQKVSNQGPIPEGSYWISPADIWENNAIKSLLVSSRSAWGDYRITIRVSPGTQTHARGGFFIHGGDIPGSAGCIDLTSSMNQFIKDLKSLLGKSVNCHVPLTVEYSDAE
;
A
#
# COMPACT_ATOMS: atom_id res chain seq x y z
N MET A 1 7.82 0.01 1.15
CA MET A 1 8.13 1.32 1.76
C MET A 1 6.85 2.11 1.95
N SER A 2 6.80 3.08 2.86
CA SER A 2 5.59 3.91 3.05
C SER A 2 5.95 5.34 3.45
N GLY A 3 5.16 6.31 2.99
CA GLY A 3 5.41 7.74 3.24
C GLY A 3 6.42 8.34 2.26
N LYS A 4 6.61 9.65 2.34
CA LYS A 4 7.59 10.39 1.55
C LYS A 4 8.91 10.46 2.32
N PRO A 5 10.05 10.12 1.69
CA PRO A 5 11.33 10.21 2.34
C PRO A 5 11.66 11.67 2.67
N VAL A 6 12.31 11.88 3.81
CA VAL A 6 12.93 13.14 4.24
C VAL A 6 14.43 12.88 4.28
N ASP A 7 15.22 13.68 3.56
CA ASP A 7 16.67 13.48 3.44
C ASP A 7 17.06 12.06 3.03
N SER A 8 16.33 11.50 2.05
CA SER A 8 16.48 10.12 1.54
C SER A 8 16.18 9.00 2.54
N LYS A 9 15.59 9.31 3.70
CA LYS A 9 15.19 8.33 4.73
C LYS A 9 13.69 8.34 4.95
N PHE A 10 13.12 7.17 5.22
CA PHE A 10 11.72 7.08 5.64
C PHE A 10 11.63 7.25 7.15
N ASP A 11 10.75 8.14 7.58
CA ASP A 11 10.44 8.37 8.98
C ASP A 11 9.13 7.64 9.31
N TYR A 12 9.23 6.64 10.19
CA TYR A 12 8.12 5.79 10.61
C TYR A 12 7.56 6.15 11.99
N SER A 13 8.04 7.25 12.59
CA SER A 13 7.58 7.69 13.90
C SER A 13 6.08 7.91 13.95
N VAL A 14 5.49 7.73 15.14
CA VAL A 14 4.07 7.97 15.39
C VAL A 14 3.67 9.41 15.01
N GLU A 15 4.53 10.40 15.23
CA GLU A 15 4.25 11.77 14.81
C GLU A 15 4.21 11.90 13.28
N ARG A 16 5.12 11.22 12.57
CA ARG A 16 5.11 11.20 11.11
C ARG A 16 3.88 10.49 10.56
N GLN A 17 3.41 9.42 11.19
CA GLN A 17 2.16 8.72 10.83
C GLN A 17 0.92 9.63 10.89
N LYS A 18 0.94 10.74 11.65
CA LYS A 18 -0.17 11.71 11.69
C LYS A 18 -0.17 12.67 10.50
N VAL A 19 0.94 12.82 9.77
CA VAL A 19 1.08 13.84 8.72
C VAL A 19 0.40 13.38 7.42
N SER A 20 -0.71 14.01 7.08
CA SER A 20 -1.45 13.73 5.85
C SER A 20 -0.61 13.95 4.59
N ASN A 21 -0.81 13.10 3.59
CA ASN A 21 -0.13 13.11 2.29
C ASN A 21 1.41 13.03 2.30
N GLN A 22 2.00 12.70 3.45
CA GLN A 22 3.46 12.65 3.62
C GLN A 22 3.89 11.48 4.50
N GLY A 23 3.17 11.22 5.59
CA GLY A 23 3.51 10.15 6.52
C GLY A 23 3.30 8.77 5.94
N PRO A 24 3.96 7.74 6.51
CA PRO A 24 3.66 6.35 6.20
C PRO A 24 2.22 5.99 6.57
N ILE A 25 1.71 4.84 6.11
CA ILE A 25 0.47 4.28 6.65
C ILE A 25 0.62 4.15 8.18
N PRO A 26 -0.38 4.55 8.99
CA PRO A 26 -0.31 4.34 10.43
C PRO A 26 -0.17 2.85 10.78
N GLU A 27 0.47 2.56 11.90
CA GLU A 27 0.52 1.19 12.43
C GLU A 27 -0.85 0.69 12.85
N GLY A 28 -1.01 -0.63 12.81
CA GLY A 28 -2.19 -1.31 13.30
C GLY A 28 -2.70 -2.37 12.34
N SER A 29 -3.96 -2.72 12.55
CA SER A 29 -4.60 -3.83 11.85
C SER A 29 -5.40 -3.36 10.64
N TYR A 30 -5.17 -4.03 9.53
CA TYR A 30 -5.82 -3.79 8.26
C TYR A 30 -6.18 -5.13 7.64
N TRP A 31 -6.77 -5.07 6.45
CA TRP A 31 -6.97 -6.23 5.62
C TRP A 31 -7.01 -5.83 4.15
N ILE A 32 -6.75 -6.80 3.30
CA ILE A 32 -6.87 -6.69 1.85
C ILE A 32 -7.79 -7.80 1.34
N SER A 33 -8.38 -7.60 0.16
CA SER A 33 -9.11 -8.64 -0.54
C SER A 33 -8.62 -8.78 -1.98
N PRO A 34 -8.40 -10.00 -2.50
CA PRO A 34 -8.05 -10.19 -3.91
C PRO A 34 -9.08 -9.61 -4.87
N ALA A 35 -10.35 -9.54 -4.47
CA ALA A 35 -11.41 -8.90 -5.24
C ALA A 35 -11.18 -7.39 -5.45
N ASP A 36 -10.39 -6.73 -4.59
CA ASP A 36 -10.02 -5.32 -4.69
C ASP A 36 -8.73 -5.09 -5.50
N ILE A 37 -8.18 -6.12 -6.15
CA ILE A 37 -7.04 -5.97 -7.05
C ILE A 37 -7.49 -5.19 -8.29
N TRP A 38 -6.82 -4.07 -8.52
CA TRP A 38 -7.00 -3.25 -9.70
C TRP A 38 -5.80 -3.37 -10.63
N GLU A 39 -6.07 -3.71 -11.89
CA GLU A 39 -5.06 -3.81 -12.95
C GLU A 39 -5.03 -2.54 -13.81
N ASN A 40 -3.81 -2.02 -13.98
CA ASN A 40 -3.45 -0.83 -14.75
C ASN A 40 -3.18 -1.17 -16.21
N ASN A 41 -4.24 -1.38 -16.99
CA ASN A 41 -4.10 -1.58 -18.44
C ASN A 41 -3.62 -0.30 -19.15
N ALA A 42 -3.20 -0.42 -20.42
CA ALA A 42 -2.59 0.68 -21.17
C ALA A 42 -3.46 1.96 -21.22
N ILE A 43 -4.79 1.83 -21.33
CA ILE A 43 -5.71 2.97 -21.35
C ILE A 43 -5.76 3.67 -19.99
N LYS A 44 -5.90 2.90 -18.91
CA LYS A 44 -5.90 3.43 -17.54
C LYS A 44 -4.57 4.10 -17.19
N SER A 45 -3.46 3.56 -17.70
CA SER A 45 -2.13 4.12 -17.48
C SER A 45 -1.95 5.50 -18.10
N LEU A 46 -2.59 5.74 -19.25
CA LEU A 46 -2.48 7.02 -19.97
C LEU A 46 -3.43 8.09 -19.41
N LEU A 47 -4.59 7.70 -18.89
CA LEU A 47 -5.67 8.63 -18.56
C LEU A 47 -5.90 8.83 -17.06
N VAL A 48 -5.50 7.88 -16.21
CA VAL A 48 -5.94 7.85 -14.81
C VAL A 48 -4.78 7.69 -13.83
N SER A 49 -3.85 6.76 -14.10
CA SER A 49 -2.77 6.45 -13.15
C SER A 49 -1.50 6.00 -13.86
N SER A 50 -0.49 6.87 -13.92
CA SER A 50 0.77 6.52 -14.57
C SER A 50 1.37 5.25 -13.94
N ARG A 51 1.82 4.32 -14.79
CA ARG A 51 2.53 3.11 -14.34
C ARG A 51 3.77 3.42 -13.52
N SER A 52 4.46 4.53 -13.82
CA SER A 52 5.60 4.96 -13.03
C SER A 52 5.28 5.26 -11.56
N ALA A 53 4.04 5.70 -11.26
CA ALA A 53 3.62 6.02 -9.89
C ALA A 53 2.82 4.89 -9.22
N TRP A 54 2.12 4.06 -10.01
CA TRP A 54 1.15 3.07 -9.48
C TRP A 54 1.45 1.62 -9.85
N GLY A 55 2.40 1.39 -10.76
CA GLY A 55 2.71 0.06 -11.30
C GLY A 55 1.59 -0.52 -12.17
N ASP A 56 1.70 -1.83 -12.44
CA ASP A 56 0.69 -2.59 -13.18
C ASP A 56 -0.51 -2.97 -12.30
N TYR A 57 -0.33 -3.01 -10.98
CA TYR A 57 -1.37 -3.41 -10.03
C TYR A 57 -1.37 -2.54 -8.79
N ARG A 58 -2.56 -2.37 -8.22
CA ARG A 58 -2.74 -1.90 -6.85
C ARG A 58 -3.86 -2.69 -6.16
N ILE A 59 -3.87 -2.70 -4.85
CA ILE A 59 -4.92 -3.33 -4.05
C ILE A 59 -5.31 -2.39 -2.91
N THR A 60 -6.60 -2.22 -2.69
CA THR A 60 -7.10 -1.36 -1.60
C THR A 60 -6.79 -2.00 -0.26
N ILE A 61 -6.24 -1.21 0.65
CA ILE A 61 -6.08 -1.57 2.06
C ILE A 61 -7.30 -1.02 2.82
N ARG A 62 -7.98 -1.91 3.53
CA ARG A 62 -9.15 -1.56 4.33
C ARG A 62 -8.79 -1.56 5.81
N VAL A 63 -9.32 -0.58 6.52
CA VAL A 63 -9.05 -0.35 7.93
C VAL A 63 -9.86 -1.34 8.76
N SER A 64 -9.20 -2.08 9.65
CA SER A 64 -9.89 -2.94 10.61
C SER A 64 -10.50 -2.10 11.74
N PRO A 65 -11.61 -2.53 12.35
CA PRO A 65 -12.14 -1.88 13.55
C PRO A 65 -11.08 -1.74 14.64
N GLY A 66 -10.99 -0.56 15.25
CA GLY A 66 -10.03 -0.27 16.32
C GLY A 66 -8.68 0.31 15.85
N THR A 67 -8.39 0.29 14.55
CA THR A 67 -7.14 0.86 14.02
C THR A 67 -7.20 2.39 14.01
N GLN A 68 -6.21 3.02 14.66
CA GLN A 68 -6.09 4.49 14.72
C GLN A 68 -5.43 5.01 13.45
N THR A 69 -6.20 5.65 12.59
CA THR A 69 -5.68 6.19 11.31
C THR A 69 -5.35 7.68 11.35
N HIS A 70 -5.58 8.36 12.47
CA HIS A 70 -5.38 9.81 12.60
C HIS A 70 -6.15 10.62 11.53
N ALA A 71 -7.41 10.22 11.28
CA ALA A 71 -8.28 10.76 10.23
C ALA A 71 -7.74 10.62 8.79
N ARG A 72 -6.81 9.69 8.56
CA ARG A 72 -6.29 9.34 7.23
C ARG A 72 -6.97 8.08 6.69
N GLY A 73 -6.90 7.90 5.38
CA GLY A 73 -7.48 6.76 4.67
C GLY A 73 -7.11 6.76 3.20
N GLY A 74 -7.78 5.92 2.41
CA GLY A 74 -7.47 5.78 0.98
C GLY A 74 -6.12 5.10 0.72
N PHE A 75 -5.80 4.09 1.53
CA PHE A 75 -4.53 3.39 1.47
C PHE A 75 -4.55 2.25 0.45
N PHE A 76 -3.42 1.99 -0.17
CA PHE A 76 -3.23 0.93 -1.16
C PHE A 76 -1.90 0.21 -0.91
N ILE A 77 -1.80 -1.04 -1.38
CA ILE A 77 -0.51 -1.60 -1.76
C ILE A 77 -0.38 -1.37 -3.26
N HIS A 78 0.73 -0.79 -3.73
CA HIS A 78 0.96 -0.52 -5.14
C HIS A 78 2.42 -0.74 -5.52
N GLY A 79 2.70 -0.64 -6.82
CA GLY A 79 4.06 -0.61 -7.35
C GLY A 79 4.39 0.72 -8.00
N GLY A 80 5.40 0.70 -8.85
CA GLY A 80 5.89 1.88 -9.57
C GLY A 80 7.41 1.91 -9.58
N ASP A 81 7.95 2.97 -10.17
CA ASP A 81 9.39 3.13 -10.37
C ASP A 81 10.03 3.93 -9.23
N ILE A 82 9.24 4.73 -8.52
CA ILE A 82 9.73 5.69 -7.52
C ILE A 82 9.36 5.21 -6.11
N PRO A 83 10.35 4.88 -5.27
CA PRO A 83 10.17 4.58 -3.86
C PRO A 83 9.36 5.62 -3.07
N GLY A 84 8.33 5.14 -2.39
CA GLY A 84 7.59 5.91 -1.40
C GLY A 84 6.19 6.29 -1.86
N SER A 85 5.43 6.91 -0.95
CA SER A 85 4.01 7.17 -1.17
C SER A 85 3.47 8.26 -0.26
N ALA A 86 2.20 8.61 -0.41
CA ALA A 86 1.47 9.52 0.49
C ALA A 86 0.90 8.81 1.75
N GLY A 87 1.40 7.61 2.07
CA GLY A 87 0.89 6.73 3.13
C GLY A 87 0.33 5.39 2.63
N CYS A 88 0.68 4.97 1.42
CA CYS A 88 0.43 3.62 0.91
C CYS A 88 1.62 2.70 1.18
N ILE A 89 1.47 1.39 0.97
CA ILE A 89 2.58 0.44 0.98
C ILE A 89 3.07 0.29 -0.47
N ASP A 90 4.24 0.85 -0.76
CA ASP A 90 4.86 0.80 -2.08
C ASP A 90 5.85 -0.38 -2.13
N LEU A 91 5.60 -1.30 -3.07
CA LEU A 91 6.42 -2.47 -3.37
C LEU A 91 7.27 -2.28 -4.64
N THR A 92 7.21 -1.10 -5.26
CA THR A 92 7.91 -0.76 -6.51
C THR A 92 7.76 -1.86 -7.57
N SER A 93 8.88 -2.44 -8.03
CA SER A 93 8.91 -3.53 -9.03
C SER A 93 8.48 -4.88 -8.46
N SER A 94 8.40 -5.04 -7.14
CA SER A 94 7.98 -6.29 -6.49
C SER A 94 6.46 -6.48 -6.50
N MET A 95 5.68 -5.46 -6.88
CA MET A 95 4.22 -5.52 -6.87
C MET A 95 3.66 -6.65 -7.76
N ASN A 96 4.24 -6.86 -8.94
CA ASN A 96 3.77 -7.89 -9.87
C ASN A 96 3.99 -9.30 -9.32
N GLN A 97 5.15 -9.53 -8.69
CA GLN A 97 5.47 -10.80 -8.05
C GLN A 97 4.56 -11.05 -6.84
N PHE A 98 4.33 -10.02 -6.02
CA PHE A 98 3.37 -10.08 -4.90
C PHE A 98 1.96 -10.50 -5.36
N ILE A 99 1.43 -9.91 -6.44
CA ILE A 99 0.11 -10.30 -6.98
C ILE A 99 0.09 -11.72 -7.49
N LYS A 100 1.17 -12.17 -8.15
CA LYS A 100 1.30 -13.55 -8.63
C LYS A 100 1.26 -14.54 -7.46
N ASP A 101 2.03 -14.28 -6.41
CA ASP A 101 2.10 -15.15 -5.24
C ASP A 101 0.79 -15.14 -4.45
N LEU A 102 0.19 -13.97 -4.25
CA LEU A 102 -1.11 -13.84 -3.60
C LEU A 102 -2.20 -14.65 -4.33
N LYS A 103 -2.29 -14.53 -5.67
CA LYS A 103 -3.23 -15.32 -6.47
C LYS A 103 -2.93 -16.82 -6.41
N SER A 104 -1.64 -17.20 -6.42
CA SER A 104 -1.24 -18.61 -6.33
C SER A 104 -1.63 -19.24 -5.00
N LEU A 105 -1.46 -18.51 -3.89
CA LEU A 105 -1.78 -19.00 -2.55
C LEU A 105 -3.29 -19.14 -2.32
N LEU A 106 -4.08 -18.22 -2.88
CA LEU A 106 -5.53 -18.18 -2.67
C LEU A 106 -6.32 -19.01 -3.69
N GLY A 107 -5.71 -19.35 -4.83
CA GLY A 107 -6.36 -20.13 -5.88
C GLY A 107 -7.65 -19.47 -6.36
N LYS A 108 -8.78 -20.17 -6.20
CA LYS A 108 -10.12 -19.67 -6.60
C LYS A 108 -10.81 -18.82 -5.52
N SER A 109 -10.23 -18.71 -4.33
CA SER A 109 -10.82 -17.98 -3.20
C SER A 109 -10.58 -16.48 -3.33
N VAL A 110 -11.38 -15.83 -4.18
CA VAL A 110 -11.27 -14.38 -4.44
C VAL A 110 -12.03 -13.52 -3.41
N ASN A 111 -13.04 -14.10 -2.75
CA ASN A 111 -13.84 -13.45 -1.71
C ASN A 111 -13.34 -13.83 -0.32
N CYS A 112 -12.09 -13.46 -0.01
CA CYS A 112 -11.51 -13.65 1.31
C CYS A 112 -10.96 -12.33 1.85
N HIS A 113 -10.86 -12.26 3.18
CA HIS A 113 -10.14 -11.21 3.88
C HIS A 113 -8.77 -11.75 4.28
N VAL A 114 -7.73 -11.14 3.75
CA VAL A 114 -6.35 -11.43 4.14
C VAL A 114 -5.95 -10.39 5.18
N PRO A 115 -5.70 -10.78 6.45
CA PRO A 115 -5.23 -9.85 7.46
C PRO A 115 -3.90 -9.20 7.04
N LEU A 116 -3.79 -7.92 7.29
CA LEU A 116 -2.58 -7.13 7.07
C LEU A 116 -2.24 -6.40 8.37
N THR A 117 -1.10 -6.71 8.97
CA THR A 117 -0.60 -5.97 10.13
C THR A 117 0.51 -5.03 9.66
N VAL A 118 0.41 -3.76 10.02
CA VAL A 118 1.47 -2.77 9.81
C VAL A 118 2.13 -2.53 11.16
N GLU A 119 3.41 -2.87 11.22
CA GLU A 119 4.29 -2.65 12.38
C GLU A 119 5.60 -2.07 11.87
N TYR A 120 6.09 -1.03 12.54
CA TYR A 120 7.41 -0.47 12.34
C TYR A 120 8.24 -0.82 13.56
N SER A 121 9.38 -1.48 13.36
CA SER A 121 10.37 -1.58 14.43
C SER A 121 10.83 -0.16 14.76
N ASP A 122 10.92 0.18 16.05
CA ASP A 122 11.63 1.38 16.50
C ASP A 122 12.97 1.43 15.77
N ALA A 123 13.16 2.45 14.94
CA ALA A 123 14.44 2.67 14.29
C ALA A 123 15.42 3.13 15.38
N GLU A 124 16.20 2.19 15.92
CA GLU A 124 17.46 2.53 16.63
C GLU A 124 18.42 3.26 15.69
#